data_AF-A0A363T2W0-F1
#
_entry.id   AF-A0A363T2W0-F1
#
_cell.length_a   1.000
_cell.length_b   1.000
_cell.length_c   1.000
_cell.angle_alpha   90.00
_cell.angle_beta   90.00
_cell.angle_gamma   90.00
#
_symmetry.space_group_name_H-M   'P 1'
#
loop_
_entity.id
_entity.type
_entity.pdbx_description
1 polymer ?
#
loop_
_entity_poly.entity_id
_entity_poly.type
_entity_poly.pdbx_seq_one_letter_code
_entity_poly.pdbx_strand_id
1 'polypeptide(L)'
;MGFSMQQYKKGHEEERYKIHPIWRGIGCILLILVPIMSWYIATLFLESNKKVVLPYEFSQVISIPRIHVAAVDKIIVQANQYFSNTHFMFGQIFLTVIFSFIGFGIIALLYGIIYRMTGPPRYGPFDVPPNKV
;
A
#
# COMPACT_ATOMS: atom_id res chain seq x y z
N MET A 1 48.03 42.71 -2.85
CA MET A 1 46.89 42.08 -3.53
C MET A 1 46.92 40.59 -3.23
N GLY A 2 45.77 40.00 -2.87
CA GLY A 2 45.59 38.54 -2.87
C GLY A 2 45.28 37.91 -1.52
N PHE A 3 44.10 38.19 -0.96
CA PHE A 3 43.48 37.28 0.03
C PHE A 3 42.92 36.09 -0.74
N SER A 4 43.55 34.93 -0.65
CA SER A 4 43.04 33.69 -1.22
C SER A 4 41.83 33.23 -0.41
N MET A 5 40.63 33.32 -1.00
CA MET A 5 39.44 32.63 -0.52
C MET A 5 39.72 31.12 -0.54
N GLN A 6 40.05 30.54 0.62
CA GLN A 6 40.00 29.09 0.78
C GLN A 6 38.53 28.71 0.70
N GLN A 7 38.12 28.18 -0.45
CA GLN A 7 36.79 27.60 -0.61
C GLN A 7 36.67 26.46 0.41
N TYR A 8 35.80 26.67 1.40
CA TYR A 8 35.43 25.67 2.37
C TYR A 8 34.88 24.46 1.61
N LYS A 9 35.69 23.40 1.46
CA LYS A 9 35.20 22.10 1.03
C LYS A 9 34.18 21.66 2.09
N LYS A 10 32.88 21.78 1.76
CA LYS A 10 31.82 21.15 2.55
C LYS A 10 32.23 19.69 2.71
N GLY A 11 32.66 19.32 3.91
CA GLY A 11 32.81 17.91 4.27
C GLY A 11 31.49 17.24 3.99
N HIS A 12 31.52 16.12 3.29
CA HIS A 12 30.32 15.34 3.00
C HIS A 12 29.53 15.19 4.30
N GLU A 13 28.37 15.84 4.36
CA GLU A 13 27.43 15.72 5.46
C GLU A 13 27.04 14.24 5.49
N GLU A 14 27.57 13.50 6.46
CA GLU A 14 27.12 12.15 6.73
C GLU A 14 25.63 12.24 7.05
N GLU A 15 24.78 11.79 6.13
CA GLU A 15 23.33 11.75 6.30
C GLU A 15 23.01 10.87 7.52
N ARG A 16 22.92 11.49 8.71
CA ARG A 16 22.73 10.78 9.99
C ARG A 16 21.32 10.26 10.22
N TYR A 17 20.44 10.34 9.23
CA TYR A 17 19.16 9.64 9.29
C TYR A 17 19.28 8.24 8.70
N LYS A 18 20.02 7.37 9.40
CA LYS A 18 19.83 5.92 9.24
C LYS A 18 18.43 5.58 9.75
N ILE A 19 17.47 5.46 8.83
CA ILE A 19 16.11 4.97 9.14
C ILE A 19 16.27 3.65 9.90
N HIS A 20 15.82 3.64 11.15
CA HIS A 20 16.05 2.49 12.03
C HIS A 20 15.38 1.24 11.42
N PRO A 21 16.08 0.10 11.29
CA PRO A 21 15.67 -1.01 10.43
C PRO A 21 14.28 -1.59 10.76
N ILE A 22 13.84 -1.47 12.01
CA ILE A 22 12.48 -1.84 12.45
C ILE A 22 11.40 -1.08 11.67
N TRP A 23 11.62 0.19 11.34
CA TRP A 23 10.68 1.01 10.56
C TRP A 23 10.54 0.54 9.10
N ARG A 24 11.52 -0.22 8.57
CA ARG A 24 11.39 -0.88 7.26
C ARG A 24 10.58 -2.18 7.35
N GLY A 25 10.61 -2.87 8.50
CA GLY A 25 9.91 -4.14 8.71
C GLY A 25 8.38 -4.00 8.83
N ILE A 26 7.90 -2.93 9.46
CA ILE A 26 6.46 -2.66 9.62
C ILE A 26 5.76 -2.56 8.27
N GLY A 27 6.35 -1.89 7.28
CA GLY A 27 5.79 -1.80 5.93
C GLY A 27 5.63 -3.17 5.27
N CYS A 28 6.58 -4.08 5.47
CA CYS A 28 6.53 -5.45 4.92
C CYS A 28 5.40 -6.26 5.55
N ILE A 29 5.22 -6.17 6.88
CA ILE A 29 4.10 -6.83 7.57
C ILE A 29 2.76 -6.27 7.07
N LEU A 30 2.66 -4.94 6.94
CA LEU A 30 1.44 -4.28 6.46
C LEU A 30 1.09 -4.68 5.02
N LEU A 31 2.09 -4.92 4.17
CA LEU A 31 1.89 -5.38 2.78
C LEU A 31 1.14 -6.71 2.73
N ILE A 32 1.32 -7.58 3.72
CA ILE A 32 0.61 -8.87 3.81
C ILE A 32 -0.69 -8.72 4.61
N LEU A 33 -0.63 -8.03 5.76
CA LEU A 33 -1.76 -7.90 6.67
C LEU A 33 -2.93 -7.12 6.07
N VAL A 34 -2.63 -6.02 5.37
CA VAL A 34 -3.67 -5.13 4.83
C VAL A 34 -4.52 -5.84 3.77
N PRO A 35 -3.97 -6.52 2.74
CA PRO A 35 -4.78 -7.26 1.78
C PRO A 35 -5.67 -8.33 2.41
N ILE A 36 -5.15 -9.05 3.43
CA ILE A 36 -5.94 -10.06 4.14
C ILE A 36 -7.13 -9.41 4.82
N MET A 37 -6.93 -8.33 5.57
CA MET A 37 -8.02 -7.61 6.23
C MET A 37 -8.98 -6.98 5.23
N SER A 38 -8.47 -6.41 4.13
CA SER A 38 -9.29 -5.84 3.06
C SER A 38 -10.20 -6.88 2.40
N TRP A 39 -9.73 -8.12 2.27
CA TRP A 39 -10.54 -9.21 1.73
C TRP A 39 -11.79 -9.46 2.58
N TYR A 40 -11.62 -9.58 3.90
CA TYR A 40 -12.74 -9.77 4.83
C TYR A 40 -13.68 -8.56 4.88
N ILE A 41 -13.14 -7.34 4.78
CA ILE A 41 -13.97 -6.14 4.70
C ILE A 41 -14.78 -6.14 3.40
N ALA A 42 -14.17 -6.54 2.28
CA ALA A 42 -14.84 -6.63 0.98
C ALA A 42 -15.98 -7.65 0.99
N THR A 43 -15.78 -8.85 1.57
CA THR A 43 -16.84 -9.85 1.71
C THR A 43 -17.99 -9.32 2.56
N LEU A 44 -17.67 -8.79 3.74
CA LEU A 44 -18.68 -8.28 4.66
C LEU A 44 -19.47 -7.13 4.03
N PHE A 45 -18.79 -6.26 3.28
CA PHE A 45 -19.42 -5.16 2.55
C PHE A 45 -20.39 -5.69 1.50
N LEU A 46 -19.99 -6.65 0.66
CA LEU A 46 -20.88 -7.23 -0.36
C LEU A 46 -22.09 -7.94 0.26
N GLU A 47 -21.93 -8.65 1.37
CA GLU A 47 -23.01 -9.37 2.05
C GLU A 47 -23.98 -8.43 2.78
N SER A 48 -23.45 -7.38 3.42
CA SER A 48 -24.23 -6.45 4.24
C SER A 48 -24.93 -5.39 3.39
N ASN A 49 -24.39 -5.10 2.21
CA ASN A 49 -24.85 -4.00 1.39
C ASN A 49 -26.00 -4.41 0.45
N LYS A 50 -27.13 -4.77 1.06
CA LYS A 50 -28.40 -5.03 0.34
C LYS A 50 -29.12 -3.75 -0.11
N LYS A 51 -28.65 -2.58 0.32
CA LYS A 51 -29.32 -1.29 0.10
C LYS A 51 -28.70 -0.47 -1.02
N VAL A 52 -27.39 -0.55 -1.23
CA VAL A 52 -26.74 0.15 -2.35
C VAL A 52 -26.85 -0.76 -3.57
N VAL A 53 -27.39 -0.21 -4.65
CA VAL A 53 -27.42 -0.89 -5.95
C VAL A 53 -25.99 -0.92 -6.48
N LEU A 54 -25.36 -2.08 -6.41
CA LEU A 54 -24.07 -2.33 -7.03
C LEU A 54 -24.28 -2.61 -8.53
N PRO A 55 -23.33 -2.21 -9.39
CA PRO A 55 -23.36 -2.57 -10.80
C PRO A 55 -23.40 -4.10 -10.97
N TYR A 56 -24.11 -4.60 -11.98
CA TYR A 56 -24.34 -6.04 -12.16
C TYR A 56 -23.04 -6.83 -12.37
N GLU A 57 -22.00 -6.15 -12.86
CA GLU A 57 -20.65 -6.66 -13.07
C GLU A 57 -20.01 -7.15 -11.77
N PHE A 58 -20.39 -6.57 -10.63
CA PHE A 58 -19.85 -6.94 -9.31
C PHE A 58 -20.38 -8.27 -8.83
N SER A 59 -21.58 -8.65 -9.29
CA SER A 59 -22.22 -9.93 -8.97
C SER A 59 -21.78 -11.07 -9.89
N GLN A 60 -20.98 -10.79 -10.92
CA GLN A 60 -20.50 -11.80 -11.83
C GLN A 60 -19.40 -12.64 -11.19
N VAL A 61 -19.54 -13.95 -11.32
CA VAL A 61 -18.49 -14.91 -10.97
C VAL A 61 -17.38 -14.81 -12.00
N ILE A 62 -16.14 -14.85 -11.53
CA ILE A 62 -14.97 -14.85 -12.41
C ILE A 62 -14.92 -16.15 -13.20
N SER A 63 -14.93 -16.04 -14.53
CA SER A 63 -14.80 -17.17 -15.43
C SER A 63 -13.69 -16.93 -16.45
N ILE A 64 -12.81 -17.92 -16.58
CA ILE A 64 -11.68 -17.88 -17.51
C ILE A 64 -12.12 -18.52 -18.84
N PRO A 65 -11.96 -17.84 -19.99
CA PRO A 65 -12.29 -18.39 -21.29
C PRO A 65 -11.35 -19.54 -21.67
N ARG A 66 -11.88 -20.54 -22.38
CA ARG A 66 -11.11 -21.71 -22.83
C ARG A 66 -10.23 -21.35 -24.02
N ILE A 67 -9.01 -21.88 -24.06
CA ILE A 67 -8.00 -21.56 -25.08
C ILE A 67 -7.79 -22.69 -26.10
N HIS A 68 -8.64 -23.73 -26.04
CA HIS A 68 -8.71 -24.85 -27.01
C HIS A 68 -7.45 -25.73 -27.02
N VAL A 69 -6.63 -25.61 -25.98
CA VAL A 69 -5.51 -26.51 -25.70
C VAL A 69 -6.00 -27.55 -24.70
N ALA A 70 -6.15 -28.81 -25.14
CA ALA A 70 -6.80 -29.86 -24.36
C ALA A 70 -6.20 -30.08 -22.95
N ALA A 71 -4.89 -29.88 -22.78
CA ALA A 71 -4.23 -29.98 -21.48
C ALA A 71 -4.63 -28.83 -20.54
N VAL A 72 -4.76 -27.61 -21.06
CA VAL A 72 -5.05 -26.40 -20.28
C VAL A 72 -6.56 -26.29 -20.00
N ASP A 73 -7.41 -26.68 -20.95
CA ASP A 73 -8.86 -26.60 -20.82
C ASP A 73 -9.39 -27.43 -19.64
N LYS A 74 -8.77 -28.57 -19.31
CA LYS A 74 -9.12 -29.36 -18.11
C LYS A 74 -8.90 -28.56 -16.82
N ILE A 75 -7.77 -27.87 -16.72
CA ILE A 75 -7.41 -27.04 -15.56
C ILE A 75 -8.35 -25.83 -15.47
N ILE A 76 -8.64 -25.19 -16.60
CA ILE A 76 -9.57 -24.04 -16.67
C ILE A 76 -10.97 -24.44 -16.21
N VAL A 77 -11.49 -25.60 -16.65
CA VAL A 77 -12.81 -26.07 -16.23
C VAL A 77 -12.85 -26.33 -14.72
N GLN A 78 -11.82 -26.98 -14.18
CA GLN A 78 -11.73 -27.24 -12.74
C GLN A 78 -11.66 -25.94 -11.92
N ALA A 79 -10.86 -24.96 -12.37
CA ALA A 79 -10.77 -23.65 -11.72
C ALA A 79 -12.11 -22.89 -11.78
N ASN A 80 -12.77 -22.86 -12.94
CA ASN A 80 -14.07 -22.21 -13.09
C ASN A 80 -15.16 -22.84 -12.23
N GLN A 81 -15.15 -24.17 -12.09
CA GLN A 81 -16.06 -24.89 -11.19
C GLN A 81 -15.81 -24.51 -9.72
N TYR A 82 -14.54 -24.42 -9.31
CA TYR A 82 -14.17 -23.97 -7.97
C TYR A 82 -14.66 -22.55 -7.70
N PHE A 83 -14.39 -21.60 -8.61
CA PHE A 83 -14.83 -20.21 -8.46
C PHE A 83 -16.35 -20.07 -8.39
N SER A 84 -17.08 -20.86 -9.18
CA SER A 84 -18.55 -20.89 -9.14
C SER A 84 -19.09 -21.42 -7.81
N ASN A 85 -18.49 -22.48 -7.26
CA ASN A 85 -18.96 -23.08 -6.01
C ASN A 85 -18.67 -22.19 -4.79
N THR A 86 -17.55 -21.46 -4.81
CA THR A 86 -17.14 -20.57 -3.71
C THR A 86 -17.76 -19.17 -3.84
N HIS A 87 -18.57 -18.91 -4.88
CA HIS A 87 -19.13 -17.59 -5.19
C HIS A 87 -18.04 -16.50 -5.24
N PHE A 88 -16.93 -16.80 -5.93
CA PHE A 88 -15.80 -15.88 -6.05
C PHE A 88 -16.13 -14.78 -7.07
N MET A 89 -16.55 -13.61 -6.57
CA MET A 89 -17.10 -12.53 -7.38
C MET A 89 -16.04 -11.51 -7.82
N PHE A 90 -16.23 -10.91 -9.00
CA PHE A 90 -15.36 -9.83 -9.47
C PHE A 90 -15.37 -8.62 -8.53
N GLY A 91 -16.55 -8.28 -7.99
CA GLY A 91 -16.70 -7.18 -7.04
C GLY A 91 -15.83 -7.34 -5.79
N GLN A 92 -15.59 -8.57 -5.36
CA GLN A 92 -14.80 -8.85 -4.15
C GLN A 92 -13.33 -8.51 -4.35
N ILE A 93 -12.74 -8.87 -5.50
CA ILE A 93 -11.35 -8.50 -5.83
C ILE A 93 -11.22 -6.99 -5.96
N PHE A 94 -12.12 -6.37 -6.73
CA PHE A 94 -12.08 -4.94 -6.99
C PHE A 94 -12.17 -4.13 -5.69
N LEU A 95 -13.12 -4.48 -4.81
CA LEU A 95 -13.27 -3.85 -3.51
C LEU A 95 -12.09 -4.14 -2.58
N THR A 96 -11.52 -5.35 -2.61
CA THR A 96 -10.32 -5.66 -1.82
C THR A 96 -9.18 -4.73 -2.19
N VAL A 97 -8.92 -4.53 -3.49
CA VAL A 97 -7.87 -3.61 -3.97
C VAL A 97 -8.15 -2.19 -3.49
N ILE A 98 -9.38 -1.70 -3.66
CA ILE A 98 -9.78 -0.37 -3.18
C ILE A 98 -9.59 -0.23 -1.68
N PHE A 99 -10.09 -1.17 -0.89
CA PHE A 99 -9.95 -1.14 0.57
C PHE A 99 -8.51 -1.30 1.03
N SER A 100 -7.66 -2.00 0.27
CA SER A 100 -6.23 -2.07 0.55
C SER A 100 -5.54 -0.73 0.33
N PHE A 101 -5.84 -0.04 -0.79
CA PHE A 101 -5.33 1.31 -1.02
C PHE A 101 -5.80 2.30 0.05
N ILE A 102 -7.09 2.25 0.41
CA ILE A 102 -7.65 3.09 1.47
C ILE A 102 -6.99 2.76 2.82
N GLY A 103 -6.89 1.48 3.18
CA GLY A 103 -6.28 1.04 4.43
C GLY A 103 -4.82 1.47 4.54
N PHE A 104 -4.04 1.30 3.46
CA PHE A 104 -2.66 1.77 3.41
C PHE A 104 -2.57 3.29 3.51
N GLY A 105 -3.45 4.01 2.81
CA GLY A 105 -3.54 5.47 2.87
C GLY A 105 -3.85 5.99 4.28
N ILE A 106 -4.81 5.38 4.98
CA ILE A 106 -5.15 5.72 6.36
C ILE A 106 -3.95 5.51 7.28
N ILE A 107 -3.28 4.36 7.19
CA ILE A 107 -2.11 4.08 8.02
C ILE A 107 -0.96 5.05 7.73
N ALA A 108 -0.72 5.38 6.46
CA ALA A 108 0.29 6.36 6.06
C ALA A 108 -0.01 7.76 6.60
N LEU A 109 -1.28 8.19 6.56
CA LEU A 109 -1.70 9.47 7.15
C LEU A 109 -1.51 9.49 8.66
N LEU A 110 -1.94 8.43 9.36
CA LEU A 110 -1.75 8.30 10.81
C LEU A 110 -0.26 8.32 11.16
N TYR A 111 0.57 7.62 10.40
CA TYR A 111 2.02 7.64 10.58
C TYR A 111 2.60 9.05 10.43
N GLY A 112 2.21 9.78 9.39
CA GLY A 112 2.66 11.17 9.19
C GLY A 112 2.24 12.09 10.34
N ILE A 113 1.03 11.92 10.85
CA ILE A 113 0.52 12.68 12.00
C ILE A 113 1.34 12.37 13.27
N ILE A 114 1.60 11.09 13.55
CA ILE A 114 2.42 10.66 14.69
C ILE A 114 3.84 11.20 14.55
N TYR A 115 4.46 11.04 13.38
CA TYR A 115 5.82 11.50 13.12
C TYR A 115 5.95 13.02 13.27
N ARG A 116 4.91 13.78 12.91
CA ARG A 116 4.88 15.23 13.14
C ARG A 116 4.83 15.59 14.63
N MET A 117 4.16 14.80 15.46
CA MET A 117 4.05 15.07 16.91
C MET A 117 5.26 14.60 17.69
N THR A 118 5.82 13.44 17.36
CA THR A 118 6.91 12.81 18.12
C THR A 118 8.28 12.90 17.43
N GLY A 119 8.35 13.58 16.28
CA GLY A 119 9.56 13.70 15.49
C GLY A 119 10.62 14.57 16.17
N PRO A 120 11.91 14.28 15.95
CA PRO A 120 13.00 15.11 16.45
C PRO A 120 12.93 16.54 15.89
N PRO A 121 13.45 17.55 16.63
CA PRO A 121 13.48 18.92 16.16
C PRO A 121 14.27 19.05 14.85
N ARG A 122 13.83 19.98 14.00
CA ARG A 122 14.37 20.17 12.63
C ARG A 122 15.85 20.58 12.60
N TYR A 123 16.35 21.18 13.68
CA TYR A 123 17.74 21.62 13.81
C TYR A 123 18.43 20.83 14.91
N GLY A 124 19.64 20.37 14.63
CA GLY A 124 20.52 19.83 15.67
C GLY A 124 20.99 20.92 16.64
N PRO A 125 21.57 20.54 17.78
CA PRO A 125 22.05 21.49 18.79
C PRO A 125 23.17 22.43 18.29
N PHE A 126 23.80 22.12 17.15
CA PHE A 126 24.86 22.91 16.54
C PHE A 126 24.47 23.53 15.18
N ASP A 127 23.22 23.34 14.72
CA ASP A 127 22.78 23.88 13.43
C ASP A 127 22.33 25.34 13.58
N VAL A 128 22.92 26.22 12.76
CA VAL A 128 22.43 27.60 12.59
C VAL A 128 21.32 27.63 11.53
N PRO A 129 20.18 28.29 11.80
CA PRO A 129 19.10 28.36 10.83
C PRO A 129 19.54 29.12 9.57
N PRO A 130 19.02 28.74 8.37
CA PRO A 130 19.41 29.36 7.12
C PRO A 130 19.05 30.85 7.13
N ASN A 131 19.96 31.67 6.59
CA ASN A 131 19.79 33.10 6.53
C ASN A 131 18.58 33.44 5.64
N LYS A 132 17.62 34.19 6.18
CA LYS A 132 16.43 34.64 5.45
C LYS A 132 16.85 35.86 4.62
N VAL A 133 17.24 35.65 3.37
CA VAL A 133 17.34 36.71 2.35
C VAL A 133 15.97 36.99 1.76
#